data_AF-A0A4Z1GKL6-F1
#
_entry.id   AF-A0A4Z1GKL6-F1
#
_cell.length_a   1.000
_cell.length_b   1.000
_cell.length_c   1.000
_cell.angle_alpha   90.00
_cell.angle_beta   90.00
_cell.angle_gamma   90.00
#
_symmetry.space_group_name_H-M   'P 1'
#
loop_
_entity.id
_entity.type
_entity.pdbx_description
1 polymer ?
#
loop_
_entity_poly.entity_id
_entity_poly.type
_entity_poly.pdbx_seq_one_letter_code
_entity_poly.pdbx_strand_id
1 'polypeptide(L)'
;MRKTIHEREALGLAKTSFAMSFYMFRAVAKAGIYEEVWEELLGPWKKMLDQNLTTWAESESMVRSDCHGWSATPMYEIVREIVGIRYPTIEDSDGCLTPVIKPRCDLVKKMKGTFVVTGGGSVDVSWDDSGMVKVLSSSDMRVQMVLKGVTHDTKLLKGVEQSFKLEK
;
A
#
# COMPACT_ATOMS: atom_id res chain seq x y z
N MET A 1 13.44 -5.13 14.01
CA MET A 1 13.11 -5.18 12.56
C MET A 1 14.09 -4.39 11.70
N ARG A 2 14.40 -3.11 12.00
CA ARG A 2 15.41 -2.32 11.24
C ARG A 2 16.74 -3.05 11.02
N LYS A 3 17.37 -3.55 12.10
CA LYS A 3 18.60 -4.35 12.02
C LYS A 3 18.46 -5.61 11.17
N THR A 4 17.33 -6.31 11.28
CA THR A 4 17.03 -7.52 10.49
C THR A 4 17.05 -7.25 8.99
N ILE A 5 16.66 -6.04 8.58
CA ILE A 5 16.62 -5.59 7.19
C ILE A 5 18.02 -5.15 6.76
N HIS A 6 18.55 -4.10 7.39
CA HIS A 6 19.79 -3.46 6.97
C HIS A 6 21.07 -4.27 7.27
N GLU A 7 21.07 -5.09 8.31
CA GLU A 7 22.24 -5.85 8.78
C GLU A 7 22.07 -7.35 8.57
N ARG A 8 21.15 -7.77 7.68
CA ARG A 8 20.79 -9.17 7.45
C ARG A 8 22.01 -10.10 7.30
N GLU A 9 22.99 -9.69 6.49
CA GLU A 9 24.17 -10.49 6.18
C GLU A 9 25.09 -10.65 7.39
N ALA A 10 25.34 -9.57 8.13
CA ALA A 10 26.12 -9.60 9.36
C ALA A 10 25.46 -10.49 10.43
N LEU A 11 24.13 -10.58 10.42
CA LEU A 11 23.34 -11.44 11.32
C LEU A 11 23.18 -12.88 10.82
N GLY A 12 23.73 -13.24 9.65
CA GLY A 12 23.60 -14.58 9.08
C GLY A 12 22.16 -14.97 8.72
N LEU A 13 21.30 -13.98 8.46
CA LEU A 13 19.88 -14.22 8.18
C LEU A 13 19.64 -14.49 6.69
N ALA A 14 18.74 -15.43 6.41
CA ALA A 14 18.30 -15.69 5.05
C ALA A 14 17.55 -14.49 4.46
N LYS A 15 17.75 -14.23 3.16
CA LYS A 15 16.95 -13.25 2.42
C LYS A 15 15.52 -13.75 2.27
N THR A 16 14.55 -12.87 2.45
CA THR A 16 13.14 -13.16 2.18
C THR A 16 12.95 -13.48 0.69
N SER A 17 12.31 -14.62 0.40
CA SER A 17 11.91 -14.99 -0.97
C SER A 17 10.72 -14.17 -1.46
N PHE A 18 10.50 -14.09 -2.77
CA PHE A 18 9.32 -13.38 -3.32
C PHE A 18 7.99 -13.89 -2.76
N ALA A 19 7.84 -15.20 -2.60
CA ALA A 19 6.67 -15.80 -1.97
C ALA A 19 6.44 -15.30 -0.53
N MET A 20 7.52 -14.98 0.18
CA MET A 20 7.46 -14.51 1.57
C MET A 20 7.49 -12.98 1.70
N SER A 21 7.79 -12.25 0.62
CA SER A 21 7.89 -10.80 0.66
C SER A 21 6.58 -10.12 1.07
N PHE A 22 5.43 -10.68 0.72
CA PHE A 22 4.12 -10.23 1.20
C PHE A 22 4.12 -10.08 2.74
N TYR A 23 4.53 -11.13 3.46
CA TYR A 23 4.55 -11.13 4.92
C TYR A 23 5.60 -10.17 5.47
N MET A 24 6.71 -9.97 4.76
CA MET A 24 7.71 -8.98 5.12
C MET A 24 7.13 -7.56 5.07
N PHE A 25 6.40 -7.20 4.01
CA PHE A 25 5.69 -5.92 3.91
C PHE A 25 4.64 -5.75 5.03
N ARG A 26 3.86 -6.79 5.33
CA ARG A 26 2.90 -6.75 6.46
C ARG A 26 3.61 -6.50 7.80
N ALA A 27 4.75 -7.14 8.02
CA ALA A 27 5.51 -7.01 9.26
C ALA A 27 6.12 -5.61 9.41
N VAL A 28 6.69 -5.02 8.36
CA VAL A 28 7.22 -3.64 8.43
C VAL A 28 6.13 -2.59 8.59
N ALA A 29 4.95 -2.82 7.97
CA ALA A 29 3.78 -1.97 8.18
C ALA A 29 3.34 -1.99 9.65
N LYS A 30 3.27 -3.19 10.25
CA LYS A 30 2.92 -3.38 11.67
C LYS A 30 3.99 -2.80 12.61
N ALA A 31 5.25 -2.88 12.24
CA ALA A 31 6.36 -2.32 13.01
C ALA A 31 6.48 -0.78 12.90
N GLY A 32 5.71 -0.15 12.02
CA GLY A 32 5.71 1.31 11.83
C GLY A 32 6.96 1.86 11.16
N ILE A 33 7.69 1.03 10.39
CA ILE A 33 8.95 1.43 9.73
C ILE A 33 8.87 1.39 8.21
N TYR A 34 7.66 1.27 7.67
CA TYR A 34 7.43 1.02 6.23
C TYR A 34 8.12 2.05 5.34
N GLU A 35 7.97 3.34 5.64
CA GLU A 35 8.59 4.43 4.90
C GLU A 35 10.11 4.36 4.90
N GLU A 36 10.70 4.00 6.05
CA GLU A 36 12.15 3.95 6.24
C GLU A 36 12.82 2.87 5.38
N VAL A 37 12.11 1.76 5.14
CA VAL A 37 12.66 0.57 4.48
C VAL A 37 12.07 0.31 3.09
N TRP A 38 11.20 1.20 2.63
CA TRP A 38 10.47 1.09 1.36
C TRP A 38 11.40 0.83 0.16
N GLU A 39 12.45 1.63 0.03
CA GLU A 39 13.39 1.55 -1.09
C GLU A 39 14.15 0.22 -1.13
N GLU A 40 14.55 -0.28 0.04
CA GLU A 40 15.25 -1.56 0.16
C GLU A 40 14.31 -2.73 -0.17
N LEU A 41 13.07 -2.70 0.34
CA LEU A 41 12.10 -3.75 0.08
C LEU A 41 11.66 -3.79 -1.38
N LEU A 42 11.53 -2.64 -2.07
CA LEU A 42 11.19 -2.61 -3.49
C LEU A 42 12.33 -3.01 -4.43
N GLY A 43 13.58 -2.99 -3.95
CA GLY A 43 14.78 -3.26 -4.75
C GLY A 43 14.68 -4.46 -5.69
N PRO A 44 14.16 -5.62 -5.24
CA PRO A 44 14.06 -6.78 -6.13
C PRO A 44 13.14 -6.60 -7.35
N TRP A 45 12.03 -5.87 -7.21
CA TRP A 45 11.14 -5.59 -8.34
C TRP A 45 11.72 -4.55 -9.30
N LYS A 46 12.46 -3.56 -8.77
CA LYS A 46 13.22 -2.61 -9.60
C LYS A 46 14.24 -3.34 -10.46
N LYS A 47 14.95 -4.32 -9.87
CA LYS A 47 15.89 -5.18 -10.60
C LYS A 47 15.21 -5.98 -11.73
N MET A 48 14.00 -6.51 -11.53
CA MET A 48 13.26 -7.17 -12.61
C MET A 48 12.98 -6.22 -13.78
N LEU A 49 12.59 -4.98 -13.47
CA LEU A 49 12.37 -3.95 -14.49
C LEU A 49 13.66 -3.62 -15.25
N ASP A 50 14.79 -3.48 -14.54
CA ASP A 50 16.11 -3.25 -15.16
C ASP A 50 16.54 -4.42 -16.08
N GLN A 51 16.02 -5.62 -15.81
CA GLN A 51 16.21 -6.82 -16.63
C GLN A 51 15.20 -6.93 -17.79
N ASN A 52 14.36 -5.91 -18.02
CA ASN A 52 13.31 -5.86 -19.03
C ASN A 52 12.20 -6.92 -18.86
N LEU A 53 11.99 -7.44 -17.65
CA LEU A 53 10.83 -8.30 -17.40
C LEU A 53 9.55 -7.47 -17.48
N THR A 54 8.55 -8.01 -18.17
CA THR A 54 7.20 -7.44 -18.27
C THR A 54 6.19 -8.14 -17.36
N THR A 55 6.66 -9.14 -16.60
CA THR A 55 5.91 -9.95 -15.63
C THR A 55 6.76 -10.19 -14.37
N TRP A 56 6.21 -10.88 -13.36
CA TRP A 56 6.91 -11.11 -12.09
C TRP A 56 7.58 -12.49 -12.02
N ALA A 57 8.90 -12.53 -11.88
CA ALA A 57 9.64 -13.80 -11.80
C ALA A 57 9.38 -14.55 -10.48
N GLU A 58 9.47 -15.87 -10.53
CA GLU A 58 9.22 -16.78 -9.41
C GLU A 58 10.21 -16.62 -8.25
N SER A 59 11.49 -16.42 -8.54
CA SER A 59 12.54 -16.25 -7.52
C SER A 59 13.71 -15.42 -8.04
N GLU A 60 14.55 -14.91 -7.14
CA GLU A 60 15.77 -14.18 -7.53
C GLU A 60 16.93 -15.09 -7.96
N SER A 61 17.02 -16.29 -7.38
CA SER A 61 18.22 -17.13 -7.44
C SER A 61 18.06 -18.37 -8.31
N MET A 62 16.83 -18.81 -8.59
CA MET A 62 16.53 -19.97 -9.44
C MET A 62 15.27 -19.68 -10.26
N VAL A 63 15.45 -18.92 -11.35
CA VAL A 63 14.35 -18.56 -12.24
C VAL A 63 13.91 -19.79 -13.03
N ARG A 64 12.75 -20.36 -12.68
CA ARG A 64 12.05 -21.37 -13.50
C ARG A 64 10.86 -20.79 -14.26
N SER A 65 10.29 -19.69 -13.77
CA SER A 65 9.24 -18.92 -14.43
C SER A 65 9.47 -17.41 -14.26
N ASP A 66 9.32 -16.66 -15.36
CA ASP A 66 9.32 -15.19 -15.37
C ASP A 66 7.92 -14.59 -15.14
N CYS A 67 6.90 -15.43 -14.97
CA CYS A 67 5.51 -15.01 -14.73
C CYS A 67 4.88 -15.86 -13.61
N HIS A 68 4.87 -15.32 -12.39
CA HIS A 68 4.48 -16.06 -11.20
C HIS A 68 3.66 -15.20 -10.22
N GLY A 69 2.52 -15.73 -9.80
CA GLY A 69 1.51 -14.99 -9.02
C GLY A 69 1.99 -14.56 -7.63
N TRP A 70 2.76 -15.39 -6.92
CA TRP A 70 3.22 -15.04 -5.56
C TRP A 70 4.16 -13.82 -5.53
N SER A 71 4.77 -13.48 -6.68
CA SER A 71 5.70 -12.35 -6.79
C SER A 71 4.97 -11.05 -7.08
N ALA A 72 3.66 -11.09 -7.32
CA ALA A 72 2.80 -9.92 -7.55
C ALA A 72 2.49 -9.11 -6.27
N THR A 73 3.31 -9.24 -5.22
CA THR A 73 3.17 -8.50 -3.96
C THR A 73 3.01 -6.98 -4.17
N PRO A 74 3.73 -6.30 -5.10
CA PRO A 74 3.54 -4.86 -5.31
C PRO A 74 2.10 -4.46 -5.65
N MET A 75 1.33 -5.34 -6.30
CA MET A 75 -0.09 -5.05 -6.60
C MET A 75 -0.91 -4.92 -5.33
N TYR A 76 -0.64 -5.76 -4.33
CA TYR A 76 -1.29 -5.65 -3.03
C TYR A 76 -0.84 -4.39 -2.28
N GLU A 77 0.46 -4.08 -2.31
CA GLU A 77 1.03 -2.91 -1.63
C GLU A 77 0.48 -1.59 -2.18
N ILE A 78 0.28 -1.47 -3.49
CA ILE A 78 -0.34 -0.28 -4.11
C ILE A 78 -1.71 0.00 -3.48
N VAL A 79 -2.58 -1.00 -3.40
CA VAL A 79 -3.94 -0.80 -2.89
C VAL A 79 -3.95 -0.59 -1.37
N ARG A 80 -3.21 -1.41 -0.62
CA ARG A 80 -3.32 -1.50 0.84
C ARG A 80 -2.40 -0.57 1.62
N GLU A 81 -1.29 -0.16 1.03
CA GLU A 81 -0.28 0.67 1.71
C GLU A 81 -0.07 2.01 1.02
N ILE A 82 0.03 2.05 -0.31
CA ILE A 82 0.29 3.31 -1.02
C ILE A 82 -0.98 4.16 -1.07
N VAL A 83 -2.06 3.63 -1.62
CA VAL A 83 -3.39 4.27 -1.57
C VAL A 83 -3.99 4.12 -0.19
N GLY A 84 -3.69 2.99 0.48
CA GLY A 84 -3.99 2.81 1.88
C GLY A 84 -5.43 2.43 2.18
N ILE A 85 -6.14 1.81 1.23
CA ILE A 85 -7.50 1.32 1.46
C ILE A 85 -7.41 0.05 2.31
N ARG A 86 -7.88 0.14 3.55
CA ARG A 86 -7.82 -0.96 4.53
C ARG A 86 -9.20 -1.21 5.12
N TYR A 87 -9.49 -2.46 5.40
CA TYR A 87 -10.72 -2.84 6.11
C TYR A 87 -10.29 -3.30 7.50
N PRO A 88 -10.74 -2.62 8.57
CA PRO A 88 -10.46 -3.09 9.91
C PRO A 88 -11.14 -4.44 10.13
N THR A 89 -10.59 -5.20 11.07
CA THR A 89 -11.17 -6.47 11.56
C THR A 89 -11.81 -6.30 12.93
N ILE A 90 -11.81 -5.09 13.46
CA ILE A 90 -12.36 -4.70 14.77
C ILE A 90 -13.34 -3.56 14.49
N GLU A 91 -14.53 -3.66 15.07
CA GLU A 91 -15.56 -2.64 14.98
C GLU A 91 -15.17 -1.37 15.75
N ASP A 92 -15.62 -0.22 15.26
CA ASP A 92 -15.52 1.04 15.99
C ASP A 92 -16.52 1.10 17.18
N SER A 93 -16.56 2.23 17.89
CA SER A 93 -17.46 2.41 19.04
C SER A 93 -18.95 2.29 18.69
N ASP A 94 -19.30 2.37 17.41
CA ASP A 94 -20.67 2.24 16.90
C ASP A 94 -20.94 0.84 16.33
N GLY A 95 -20.06 -0.13 16.56
CA GLY A 95 -20.20 -1.50 16.05
C GLY A 95 -19.99 -1.61 14.53
N CYS A 96 -19.29 -0.66 13.90
CA CYS A 96 -19.11 -0.63 12.46
C CYS A 96 -17.66 -0.96 12.04
N LEU A 97 -17.51 -1.80 11.00
CA LEU A 97 -16.22 -2.02 10.33
C LEU A 97 -15.95 -0.90 9.32
N THR A 98 -15.62 0.29 9.81
CA THR A 98 -15.43 1.48 8.98
C THR A 98 -14.14 1.40 8.15
N PRO A 99 -14.19 1.40 6.81
CA PRO A 99 -13.00 1.39 5.97
C PRO A 99 -12.06 2.57 6.27
N VAL A 100 -10.76 2.32 6.16
CA VAL A 100 -9.71 3.34 6.34
C VAL A 100 -9.08 3.65 5.00
N ILE A 101 -8.84 4.93 4.71
CA ILE A 101 -8.03 5.40 3.59
C ILE A 101 -6.82 6.14 4.17
N LYS A 102 -5.63 5.52 4.10
CA LYS A 102 -4.37 6.05 4.64
C LYS A 102 -3.31 6.19 3.53
N PRO A 103 -3.38 7.23 2.70
CA PRO A 103 -2.46 7.38 1.58
C PRO A 103 -1.04 7.70 2.09
N ARG A 104 -0.04 7.00 1.55
CA ARG A 104 1.39 7.24 1.81
C ARG A 104 1.99 8.14 0.73
N CYS A 105 1.53 9.39 0.67
CA CYS A 105 1.92 10.35 -0.38
C CYS A 105 3.43 10.66 -0.41
N ASP A 106 4.17 10.43 0.68
CA ASP A 106 5.62 10.67 0.72
C ASP A 106 6.42 9.62 -0.08
N LEU A 107 5.86 8.43 -0.30
CA LEU A 107 6.52 7.35 -1.03
C LEU A 107 6.31 7.45 -2.55
N VAL A 108 5.20 8.05 -2.96
CA VAL A 108 4.81 8.15 -4.38
C VAL A 108 4.29 9.56 -4.64
N LYS A 109 5.01 10.31 -5.47
CA LYS A 109 4.71 11.72 -5.77
C LYS A 109 3.35 11.93 -6.44
N LYS A 110 2.95 11.02 -7.33
CA LYS A 110 1.71 11.11 -8.11
C LYS A 110 1.02 9.75 -8.16
N MET A 111 -0.27 9.75 -7.90
CA MET A 111 -1.13 8.57 -8.02
C MET A 111 -2.45 8.97 -8.65
N LYS A 112 -2.98 8.09 -9.49
CA LYS A 112 -4.36 8.11 -9.94
C LYS A 112 -4.80 6.68 -10.20
N GLY A 113 -5.93 6.28 -9.63
CA GLY A 113 -6.49 4.96 -9.87
C GLY A 113 -7.89 4.80 -9.33
N THR A 114 -8.57 3.76 -9.82
CA THR A 114 -9.90 3.32 -9.38
C THR A 114 -9.74 2.01 -8.63
N PHE A 115 -10.24 1.95 -7.41
CA PHE A 115 -10.05 0.81 -6.51
C PHE A 115 -11.40 0.24 -6.11
N VAL A 116 -11.59 -1.06 -6.37
CA VAL A 116 -12.80 -1.76 -5.93
C VAL A 116 -12.80 -1.86 -4.41
N VAL A 117 -13.93 -1.55 -3.80
CA VAL A 117 -14.16 -1.67 -2.36
C VAL A 117 -15.12 -2.80 -2.01
N THR A 118 -15.12 -3.20 -0.74
CA THR A 118 -16.05 -4.22 -0.22
C THR A 118 -17.50 -3.82 -0.54
N GLY A 119 -18.30 -4.79 -1.02
CA GLY A 119 -19.66 -4.53 -1.50
C GLY A 119 -19.78 -4.19 -2.99
N GLY A 120 -18.67 -4.17 -3.73
CA GLY A 120 -18.67 -4.04 -5.20
C GLY A 120 -18.69 -2.60 -5.72
N GLY A 121 -18.64 -1.61 -4.84
CA GLY A 121 -18.40 -0.22 -5.22
C GLY A 121 -16.94 0.05 -5.60
N SER A 122 -16.64 1.29 -5.95
CA SER A 122 -15.28 1.75 -6.21
C SER A 122 -15.02 3.11 -5.59
N VAL A 123 -13.73 3.37 -5.35
CA VAL A 123 -13.21 4.66 -4.94
C VAL A 123 -12.09 5.04 -5.89
N ASP A 124 -12.25 6.17 -6.57
CA ASP A 124 -11.17 6.79 -7.32
C ASP A 124 -10.34 7.62 -6.35
N VAL A 125 -9.02 7.41 -6.39
CA VAL A 125 -8.07 8.15 -5.56
C VAL A 125 -7.04 8.79 -6.46
N SER A 126 -6.74 10.07 -6.20
CA SER A 126 -5.63 10.75 -6.83
C SER A 126 -4.94 11.77 -5.93
N TRP A 127 -3.65 11.96 -6.15
CA TRP A 127 -2.87 13.05 -5.56
C TRP A 127 -1.68 13.38 -6.47
N ASP A 128 -1.18 14.59 -6.29
CA ASP A 128 -0.01 15.13 -6.99
C ASP A 128 0.71 16.17 -6.10
N ASP A 129 1.51 17.03 -6.72
CA ASP A 129 2.31 18.05 -6.04
C ASP A 129 1.46 19.18 -5.41
N SER A 130 0.13 19.16 -5.56
CA SER A 130 -0.79 20.15 -4.95
C SER A 130 -0.92 20.03 -3.43
N GLY A 131 -0.49 18.90 -2.84
CA GLY A 131 -0.69 18.63 -1.41
C GLY A 131 -2.13 18.26 -1.04
N MET A 132 -2.93 17.85 -2.02
CA MET A 132 -4.32 17.43 -1.84
C MET A 132 -4.48 15.96 -2.23
N VAL A 133 -5.22 15.20 -1.41
CA VAL A 133 -5.73 13.87 -1.76
C VAL A 133 -7.17 14.04 -2.20
N LYS A 134 -7.47 13.61 -3.42
CA LYS A 134 -8.81 13.64 -4.00
C LYS A 134 -9.41 12.25 -4.02
N VAL A 135 -10.67 12.16 -3.61
CA VAL A 135 -11.40 10.91 -3.52
C VAL A 135 -12.79 11.08 -4.13
N LEU A 136 -13.17 10.18 -5.04
CA LEU A 136 -14.49 10.10 -5.62
C LEU A 136 -15.06 8.70 -5.37
N SER A 137 -16.22 8.60 -4.74
CA SER A 137 -16.83 7.32 -4.39
C SER A 137 -18.02 6.98 -5.30
N SER A 138 -18.16 5.70 -5.66
CA SER A 138 -19.31 5.19 -6.43
C SER A 138 -20.57 5.02 -5.57
N SER A 139 -20.45 5.10 -4.25
CA SER A 139 -21.55 4.97 -3.29
C SER A 139 -21.31 5.85 -2.05
N ASP A 140 -22.37 6.15 -1.32
CA ASP A 140 -22.23 6.75 0.01
C ASP A 140 -21.49 5.77 0.92
N MET A 141 -20.43 6.22 1.59
CA MET A 141 -19.69 5.39 2.56
C MET A 141 -19.07 6.24 3.65
N ARG A 142 -19.12 5.72 4.89
CA ARG A 142 -18.31 6.25 5.98
C ARG A 142 -16.90 5.69 5.84
N VAL A 143 -15.89 6.55 5.98
CA VAL A 143 -14.49 6.15 5.95
C VAL A 143 -13.72 6.95 7.01
N GLN A 144 -12.66 6.36 7.52
CA GLN A 144 -11.64 7.07 8.28
C GLN A 144 -10.52 7.47 7.33
N MET A 145 -10.39 8.77 7.07
CA MET A 145 -9.28 9.30 6.30
C MET A 145 -8.11 9.59 7.24
N VAL A 146 -6.96 8.95 7.03
CA VAL A 146 -5.76 9.13 7.87
C VAL A 146 -4.69 9.86 7.07
N LEU A 147 -4.51 11.16 7.34
CA LEU A 147 -3.58 12.03 6.62
C LEU A 147 -2.49 12.47 7.59
N LYS A 148 -1.23 12.14 7.28
CA LYS A 148 -0.06 12.53 8.09
C LYS A 148 -0.19 12.19 9.59
N GLY A 149 -0.93 11.13 9.91
CA GLY A 149 -1.17 10.66 11.28
C GLY A 149 -2.42 11.25 11.95
N VAL A 150 -3.09 12.22 11.33
CA VAL A 150 -4.37 12.77 11.77
C VAL A 150 -5.50 11.93 11.16
N THR A 151 -6.45 11.52 11.99
CA THR A 151 -7.64 10.76 11.56
C THR A 151 -8.84 11.69 11.44
N HIS A 152 -9.53 11.61 10.31
CA HIS A 152 -10.78 12.31 10.06
C HIS A 152 -11.87 11.29 9.73
N ASP A 153 -12.89 11.20 10.59
CA ASP A 153 -14.10 10.47 10.25
C ASP A 153 -14.90 11.30 9.24
N THR A 154 -15.13 10.73 8.06
CA THR A 154 -15.80 11.44 6.96
C THR A 154 -16.79 10.54 6.24
N LYS A 155 -17.78 11.18 5.64
CA LYS A 155 -18.71 10.52 4.72
C LYS A 155 -18.32 10.90 3.30
N LEU A 156 -17.95 9.90 2.51
CA LEU A 156 -17.85 10.05 1.07
C LEU A 156 -19.25 10.01 0.47
N LEU A 157 -19.56 10.98 -0.38
CA LEU A 157 -20.83 11.11 -1.07
C LEU A 157 -20.71 10.54 -2.48
N LYS A 158 -21.70 9.74 -2.89
CA LYS A 158 -21.74 9.14 -4.21
C LYS A 158 -21.62 10.22 -5.31
N GLY A 159 -20.65 10.04 -6.21
CA GLY A 159 -20.50 10.88 -7.39
C GLY A 159 -19.95 12.29 -7.12
N VAL A 160 -19.52 12.58 -5.89
CA VAL A 160 -18.94 13.88 -5.52
C VAL A 160 -17.45 13.71 -5.24
N GLU A 161 -16.60 14.45 -5.96
CA GLU A 161 -15.17 14.52 -5.64
C GLU A 161 -14.98 15.31 -4.34
N GLN A 162 -14.32 14.68 -3.36
CA GLN A 162 -13.96 15.29 -2.09
C GLN A 162 -12.44 15.42 -2.02
N SER A 163 -11.98 16.61 -1.64
CA SER A 163 -10.55 16.94 -1.57
C SER A 163 -10.14 17.12 -0.11
N PHE A 164 -9.04 16.48 0.28
CA PHE A 164 -8.50 16.51 1.62
C PHE A 164 -7.08 17.04 1.59
N LYS A 165 -6.79 18.04 2.42
CA LYS A 165 -5.47 18.66 2.47
C LYS A 165 -4.53 17.80 3.29
N LEU A 166 -3.32 17.57 2.79
CA LEU A 166 -2.21 17.06 3.59
C LEU A 166 -1.78 18.19 4.53
N GLU A 167 -2.16 18.10 5.82
CA GLU A 167 -1.68 19.06 6.83
C GLU A 167 -0.15 18.94 6.96
N LYS A 168 0.51 20.08 7.18
CA LYS A 168 1.98 20.18 7.28
C LYS A 168 2.47 19.83 8.67
#